data_AF-A0A7X3ABJ3-F1
#
_entry.id   AF-A0A7X3ABJ3-F1
#
_cell.length_a   1.000
_cell.length_b   1.000
_cell.length_c   1.000
_cell.angle_alpha   90.00
_cell.angle_beta   90.00
_cell.angle_gamma   90.00
#
_symmetry.space_group_name_H-M   'P 1'
#
loop_
_entity.id
_entity.type
_entity.pdbx_description
1 polymer ?
#
loop_
_entity_poly.entity_id
_entity_poly.type
_entity_poly.pdbx_seq_one_letter_code
_entity_poly.pdbx_strand_id
1 'polypeptide(L)'
;MKLVSLLIIALMSSSLFLSISGCSGDLCSNEVVSSIESPNKDYRAYVFLRDCGATTKKSYQVSVLKNGKELKNSGGNVFSSYNGVSIFWSDTDELTVSLSSNHDIFTQETKLGGIEIKYD
;
A
#
# COMPACT_ATOMS: atom_id res chain seq x y z
N MET A 1 44.61 14.86 36.24
CA MET A 1 43.99 13.61 35.74
C MET A 1 42.50 13.51 36.04
N LYS A 2 42.03 13.67 37.29
CA LYS A 2 40.59 13.56 37.65
C LYS A 2 39.67 14.54 36.90
N LEU A 3 40.04 15.81 36.74
CA LEU A 3 39.23 16.80 35.99
C LEU A 3 39.16 16.54 34.47
N VAL A 4 40.26 16.07 33.86
CA VAL A 4 40.32 15.74 32.44
C VAL A 4 39.44 14.53 32.13
N SER A 5 39.44 13.53 33.03
CA SER A 5 38.56 12.37 32.94
C SER A 5 37.07 12.74 33.09
N LEU A 6 36.71 13.68 33.98
CA LEU A 6 35.32 14.15 34.11
C LEU A 6 34.82 14.90 32.87
N LEU A 7 35.68 15.72 32.24
CA LEU A 7 35.36 16.43 31.00
C LEU A 7 35.15 15.47 29.82
N ILE A 8 35.96 14.42 29.70
CA ILE A 8 35.83 13.41 28.64
C ILE A 8 34.54 12.59 28.81
N ILE A 9 34.16 12.25 30.05
CA ILE A 9 32.90 11.53 30.34
C ILE A 9 31.68 12.41 30.01
N ALA A 10 31.73 13.71 30.32
CA ALA A 10 30.67 14.65 29.98
C ALA A 10 30.51 14.83 28.45
N LEU A 11 31.62 14.93 27.71
CA LEU A 11 31.64 15.01 26.24
C LEU A 11 31.13 13.72 25.56
N MET A 12 31.44 12.54 26.12
CA MET A 12 30.93 11.26 25.63
C MET A 12 29.44 11.04 25.95
N SER A 13 28.94 11.58 27.07
CA SER A 13 27.52 11.50 27.43
C SER A 13 26.61 12.40 26.59
N SER A 14 27.14 13.52 26.05
CA SER A 14 26.39 14.43 25.16
C SER A 14 26.27 13.91 23.72
N SER A 15 27.01 12.85 23.36
CA SER A 15 27.04 12.31 21.99
C SER A 15 26.02 11.18 21.77
N LEU A 16 25.36 10.70 22.84
CA LEU A 16 24.45 9.54 22.80
C LEU A 16 22.96 9.92 22.65
N PHE A 17 22.66 11.19 22.40
CA PHE A 17 21.31 11.67 22.09
C PHE A 17 21.11 11.93 20.59
N LEU A 18 21.87 11.26 19.71
CA LEU A 18 21.51 11.19 18.30
C LEU A 18 20.45 10.11 18.07
N SER A 19 19.19 10.57 18.14
CA SER A 19 18.19 10.30 17.12
C SER A 19 17.95 8.83 16.75
N ILE A 20 17.44 8.03 17.69
CA ILE A 20 16.50 6.96 17.32
C ILE A 20 15.11 7.59 17.27
N SER A 21 14.92 8.55 16.35
CA SER A 21 13.60 8.79 15.78
C SER A 21 13.32 7.58 14.89
N GLY A 22 12.93 6.47 15.53
CA GLY A 22 12.50 5.26 14.85
C GLY A 22 11.48 5.67 13.82
N CYS A 23 11.78 5.35 12.55
CA CYS A 23 10.97 5.66 11.38
C CYS A 23 9.52 5.28 11.65
N SER A 24 8.72 6.24 12.11
CA SER A 24 7.27 6.08 12.28
C SER A 24 6.57 6.32 10.94
N GLY A 25 7.26 6.03 9.84
CA GLY A 25 6.72 6.00 8.49
C GLY A 25 6.25 4.57 8.22
N ASP A 26 5.11 4.43 7.54
CA ASP A 26 4.62 3.15 7.04
C ASP A 26 5.80 2.43 6.35
N LEU A 27 6.26 1.32 6.95
CA LEU A 27 7.40 0.53 6.45
C LEU A 27 7.11 -0.11 5.09
N CYS A 28 5.85 0.00 4.65
CA CYS A 28 5.41 -0.51 3.39
C CYS A 28 5.54 0.51 2.28
N SER A 29 5.49 0.02 1.05
CA SER A 29 5.44 0.83 -0.16
C SER A 29 4.44 0.24 -1.14
N ASN A 30 3.79 1.12 -1.90
CA ASN A 30 2.87 0.76 -2.98
C ASN A 30 3.50 1.18 -4.32
N GLU A 31 3.66 0.22 -5.23
CA GLU A 31 4.11 0.44 -6.60
C GLU A 31 2.95 0.19 -7.56
N VAL A 32 2.52 1.22 -8.31
CA VAL A 32 1.41 1.08 -9.26
C VAL A 32 1.84 0.23 -10.44
N VAL A 33 1.12 -0.87 -10.67
CA VAL A 33 1.31 -1.79 -11.80
C VAL A 33 0.45 -1.35 -12.99
N SER A 34 -0.81 -0.99 -12.73
CA SER A 34 -1.73 -0.48 -13.75
C SER A 34 -2.84 0.36 -13.13
N SER A 35 -3.50 1.18 -13.94
CA SER A 35 -4.69 1.91 -13.53
C SER A 35 -5.60 2.20 -14.71
N ILE A 36 -6.91 2.23 -14.47
CA ILE A 36 -7.92 2.54 -15.50
C ILE A 36 -9.06 3.39 -14.90
N GLU A 37 -9.50 4.41 -15.65
CA GLU A 37 -10.64 5.24 -15.29
C GLU A 37 -11.96 4.52 -15.62
N SER A 38 -13.00 4.75 -14.81
CA SER A 38 -14.36 4.33 -15.16
C SER A 38 -14.82 5.03 -16.44
N PRO A 39 -15.78 4.49 -17.20
CA PRO A 39 -16.27 5.10 -18.44
C PRO A 39 -16.73 6.56 -18.31
N ASN A 40 -17.36 6.91 -17.18
CA ASN A 40 -17.78 8.28 -16.85
C ASN A 40 -16.67 9.14 -16.21
N LYS A 41 -15.49 8.55 -15.93
CA LYS A 41 -14.32 9.18 -15.30
C LYS A 41 -14.52 9.66 -13.86
N ASP A 42 -15.57 9.20 -13.18
CA ASP A 42 -15.82 9.53 -11.77
C ASP A 42 -14.87 8.77 -10.83
N TYR A 43 -14.40 7.60 -11.26
CA TYR A 43 -13.51 6.74 -10.50
C TYR A 43 -12.27 6.34 -11.28
N ARG A 44 -11.24 5.96 -10.55
CA ARG A 44 -10.05 5.28 -11.07
C ARG A 44 -9.73 4.08 -10.21
N ALA A 45 -9.59 2.95 -10.86
CA ALA A 45 -9.15 1.71 -10.24
C ALA A 45 -7.64 1.54 -10.47
N TYR A 46 -6.94 1.07 -9.44
CA TYR A 46 -5.48 0.87 -9.43
C TYR A 46 -5.18 -0.58 -9.07
N VAL A 47 -4.31 -1.22 -9.83
CA VAL A 47 -3.58 -2.42 -9.41
C VAL A 47 -2.20 -1.98 -8.95
N PHE A 48 -1.79 -2.38 -7.76
CA PHE A 48 -0.49 -2.04 -7.22
C PHE A 48 0.13 -3.21 -6.45
N LEU A 49 1.45 -3.25 -6.45
CA LEU A 49 2.23 -4.18 -5.65
C LEU A 49 2.53 -3.51 -4.30
N ARG A 50 2.16 -4.18 -3.21
CA ARG A 50 2.45 -3.73 -1.85
C ARG A 50 3.54 -4.57 -1.23
N ASP A 51 4.60 -3.91 -0.76
CA ASP A 51 5.80 -4.51 -0.17
C ASP A 51 6.09 -3.88 1.20
N CYS A 52 6.12 -4.69 2.27
CA CYS A 52 6.46 -4.26 3.64
C CYS A 52 7.84 -4.72 4.10
N GLY A 53 8.69 -5.14 3.17
CA GLY A 53 10.07 -5.51 3.44
C GLY A 53 10.31 -7.01 3.58
N ALA A 54 11.55 -7.34 3.95
CA ALA A 54 12.19 -8.64 3.75
C ALA A 54 11.45 -9.85 4.34
N THR A 55 10.70 -9.66 5.43
CA THR A 55 9.99 -10.76 6.12
C THR A 55 8.54 -10.91 5.66
N THR A 56 8.08 -10.08 4.71
CA THR A 56 6.73 -10.13 4.16
C THR A 56 6.78 -10.43 2.68
N LYS A 57 5.88 -11.29 2.21
CA LYS A 57 5.72 -11.51 0.78
C LYS A 57 4.97 -10.32 0.19
N LYS A 58 5.40 -9.85 -0.99
CA LYS A 58 4.69 -8.81 -1.75
C LYS A 58 3.30 -9.29 -2.16
N SER A 59 2.34 -8.38 -2.20
CA SER A 59 0.96 -8.69 -2.58
C SER A 59 0.48 -7.78 -3.69
N TYR A 60 -0.30 -8.32 -4.62
CA TYR A 60 -1.06 -7.54 -5.57
C TYR A 60 -2.35 -7.08 -4.90
N GLN A 61 -2.66 -5.79 -5.01
CA GLN A 61 -3.82 -5.19 -4.38
C GLN A 61 -4.56 -4.28 -5.35
N VAL A 62 -5.86 -4.16 -5.15
CA VAL A 62 -6.74 -3.29 -5.93
C VAL A 62 -7.36 -2.24 -5.03
N SER A 63 -7.29 -0.99 -5.48
CA SER A 63 -8.02 0.13 -4.89
C SER A 63 -8.85 0.85 -5.94
N VAL A 64 -10.07 1.24 -5.56
CA VAL A 64 -10.91 2.15 -6.35
C VAL A 64 -11.06 3.46 -5.60
N LEU A 65 -10.74 4.56 -6.28
CA LEU A 65 -10.75 5.91 -5.73
C LEU A 65 -11.57 6.83 -6.62
N LYS A 66 -12.16 7.88 -6.04
CA LYS A 66 -12.71 8.98 -6.84
C LYS A 66 -11.59 9.61 -7.68
N ASN A 67 -11.90 9.98 -8.92
CA ASN A 67 -10.91 10.58 -9.79
C ASN A 67 -10.33 11.87 -9.19
N GLY A 68 -9.04 12.12 -9.42
CA GLY A 68 -8.28 13.19 -8.78
C GLY A 68 -7.87 12.94 -7.33
N LYS A 69 -8.19 11.78 -6.72
CA LYS A 69 -7.59 11.34 -5.46
C LYS A 69 -6.34 10.52 -5.71
N GLU A 70 -5.32 10.75 -4.90
CA GLU A 70 -4.06 10.02 -4.95
C GLU A 70 -4.17 8.68 -4.21
N LEU A 71 -3.50 7.66 -4.74
CA LEU A 71 -3.32 6.39 -4.05
C LEU A 71 -2.37 6.61 -2.86
N LYS A 72 -2.91 6.47 -1.65
CA LYS A 72 -2.10 6.55 -0.43
C LYS A 72 -1.27 5.27 -0.26
N ASN A 73 -0.20 5.39 0.51
CA ASN A 73 0.54 4.24 1.00
C ASN A 73 -0.28 3.54 2.08
N SER A 74 -1.24 2.71 1.66
CA SER A 74 -2.13 1.92 2.51
C SER A 74 -2.54 0.64 1.77
N GLY A 75 -3.20 -0.28 2.49
CA GLY A 75 -3.80 -1.45 1.85
C GLY A 75 -4.89 -1.09 0.84
N GLY A 76 -5.17 -2.03 -0.07
CA GLY A 76 -6.22 -1.98 -1.07
C GLY A 76 -7.61 -2.00 -0.43
N ASN A 77 -8.57 -1.31 -1.03
CA ASN A 77 -9.95 -1.27 -0.53
C ASN A 77 -10.92 -2.21 -1.26
N VAL A 78 -10.46 -2.94 -2.27
CA VAL A 78 -11.29 -3.89 -3.04
C VAL A 78 -10.74 -5.31 -2.97
N PHE A 79 -9.46 -5.50 -3.25
CA PHE A 79 -8.89 -6.84 -3.38
C PHE A 79 -7.44 -6.89 -2.91
N SER A 80 -7.02 -8.03 -2.37
CA SER A 80 -5.60 -8.31 -2.11
C SER A 80 -5.30 -9.81 -2.20
N SER A 81 -4.19 -10.16 -2.85
CA SER A 81 -3.69 -11.53 -2.93
C SER A 81 -2.18 -11.59 -3.18
N TYR A 82 -1.59 -12.78 -3.09
CA TYR A 82 -0.21 -13.00 -3.56
C TYR A 82 -0.09 -13.22 -5.06
N ASN A 83 -1.21 -13.35 -5.77
CA ASN A 83 -1.24 -13.69 -7.18
C ASN A 83 -1.61 -12.46 -8.03
N GLY A 84 -1.12 -12.42 -9.26
CA GLY A 84 -1.38 -11.32 -10.17
C GLY A 84 -2.88 -11.15 -10.47
N VAL A 85 -3.26 -9.93 -10.81
CA VAL A 85 -4.64 -9.56 -11.14
C VAL A 85 -4.65 -8.51 -12.23
N SER A 86 -5.69 -8.52 -13.06
CA SER A 86 -5.99 -7.45 -14.01
C SER A 86 -7.39 -6.91 -13.74
N ILE A 87 -7.64 -5.68 -14.18
CA ILE A 87 -8.90 -4.99 -13.95
C ILE A 87 -9.43 -4.39 -15.25
N PHE A 88 -10.76 -4.35 -15.38
CA PHE A 88 -11.43 -3.57 -16.41
C PHE A 88 -12.81 -3.13 -15.90
N TRP A 89 -13.28 -1.98 -16.39
CA TRP A 89 -14.64 -1.52 -16.12
C TRP A 89 -15.58 -2.11 -17.17
N SER A 90 -16.56 -2.89 -16.74
CA SER A 90 -17.64 -3.40 -17.61
C SER A 90 -18.76 -2.37 -17.77
N ASP A 91 -18.94 -1.49 -16.77
CA ASP A 91 -19.84 -0.33 -16.79
C ASP A 91 -19.23 0.82 -15.96
N THR A 92 -19.92 1.96 -15.90
CA THR A 92 -19.65 3.13 -15.07
C THR A 92 -19.50 2.83 -13.58
N ASP A 93 -20.34 1.94 -13.05
CA ASP A 93 -20.37 1.54 -11.64
C ASP A 93 -20.12 0.02 -11.47
N GLU A 94 -19.49 -0.64 -12.44
CA GLU A 94 -19.17 -2.07 -12.38
C GLU A 94 -17.70 -2.31 -12.77
N LEU A 95 -16.91 -2.78 -11.81
CA LEU A 95 -15.51 -3.15 -12.01
C LEU A 95 -15.36 -4.68 -11.98
N THR A 96 -14.73 -5.22 -13.01
CA THR A 96 -14.32 -6.63 -13.03
C THR A 96 -12.84 -6.78 -12.68
N VAL A 97 -12.56 -7.74 -11.81
CA VAL A 97 -11.23 -8.09 -11.30
C VAL A 97 -10.93 -9.54 -11.73
N SER A 98 -10.12 -9.69 -12.78
CA SER A 98 -9.77 -11.02 -13.33
C SER A 98 -8.58 -11.61 -12.58
N LEU A 99 -8.79 -12.77 -11.98
CA LEU A 99 -7.82 -13.42 -11.09
C LEU A 99 -6.88 -14.34 -11.86
N SER A 100 -5.58 -14.24 -11.60
CA SER A 100 -4.63 -15.27 -12.11
C SER A 100 -4.72 -16.58 -11.33
N SER A 101 -5.28 -16.55 -10.12
CA SER A 101 -5.49 -17.71 -9.24
C SER A 101 -6.57 -17.40 -8.20
N ASN A 102 -7.33 -18.41 -7.80
CA ASN A 102 -8.34 -18.36 -6.73
C ASN A 102 -7.78 -18.75 -5.34
N HIS A 103 -6.45 -18.81 -5.19
CA HIS A 103 -5.76 -19.07 -3.93
C HIS A 103 -5.00 -17.82 -3.44
N ASP A 104 -4.59 -17.85 -2.17
CA ASP A 104 -3.83 -16.77 -1.50
C ASP A 104 -4.52 -15.40 -1.57
N ILE A 105 -5.84 -15.37 -1.50
CA ILE A 105 -6.68 -14.16 -1.45
C ILE A 105 -6.93 -13.79 0.01
N PHE A 106 -6.75 -12.52 0.37
CA PHE A 106 -6.96 -12.01 1.73
C PHE A 106 -8.12 -11.02 1.81
N THR A 107 -8.38 -10.28 0.73
CA THR A 107 -9.51 -9.34 0.63
C THR A 107 -10.19 -9.52 -0.71
N GLN A 108 -11.52 -9.56 -0.71
CA GLN A 108 -12.32 -9.74 -1.91
C GLN A 108 -13.70 -9.11 -1.70
N GLU A 109 -13.78 -7.78 -1.81
CA GLU A 109 -15.04 -7.06 -1.69
C GLU A 109 -15.89 -7.26 -2.93
N THR A 110 -17.21 -7.44 -2.76
CA THR A 110 -18.16 -7.50 -3.89
C THR A 110 -18.84 -6.16 -4.16
N LYS A 111 -18.60 -5.16 -3.30
CA LYS A 111 -19.21 -3.84 -3.41
C LYS A 111 -18.37 -2.77 -2.71
N LEU A 112 -18.25 -1.60 -3.33
CA LEU A 112 -17.64 -0.42 -2.73
C LEU A 112 -18.52 0.81 -2.98
N GLY A 113 -19.32 1.19 -1.97
CA GLY A 113 -20.29 2.27 -2.13
C GLY A 113 -21.34 1.93 -3.21
N GLY A 114 -21.38 2.71 -4.29
CA GLY A 114 -22.26 2.47 -5.45
C GLY A 114 -21.70 1.50 -6.49
N ILE A 115 -20.43 1.10 -6.34
CA ILE A 115 -19.71 0.31 -7.35
C ILE A 115 -19.84 -1.17 -7.04
N GLU A 116 -20.29 -1.97 -8.00
CA GLU A 116 -20.28 -3.42 -7.96
C GLU A 116 -18.91 -3.96 -8.37
N ILE A 117 -18.41 -4.96 -7.65
CA ILE A 117 -17.13 -5.62 -7.94
C ILE A 117 -17.40 -7.07 -8.32
N LYS A 118 -17.01 -7.44 -9.54
CA LYS A 118 -17.11 -8.80 -10.06
C LYS A 118 -15.74 -9.44 -10.20
N TYR A 119 -15.72 -10.78 -10.14
CA TYR A 119 -14.50 -11.57 -10.21
C TYR A 119 -14.65 -12.64 -11.28
N ASP A 120 -13.62 -12.75 -12.13
CA ASP A 120 -13.48 -13.74 -13.20
C ASP A 120 -12.29 -14.67 -12.93
#